data_AF-A0AAN6XT42-F1
#
_entry.id   AF-A0AAN6XT42-F1
#
_cell.length_a   1.000
_cell.length_b   1.000
_cell.length_c   1.000
_cell.angle_alpha   90.00
_cell.angle_beta   90.00
_cell.angle_gamma   90.00
#
_symmetry.space_group_name_H-M   'P 1'
#
loop_
_entity.id
_entity.type
_entity.pdbx_description
1 polymer ?
#
loop_
_entity_poly.entity_id
_entity_poly.type
_entity_poly.pdbx_seq_one_letter_code
_entity_poly.pdbx_strand_id
1 'polypeptide(L)'
;LTPIYMAVLRGHEAKVESLLSKGADPNWSRAEHGITPLGAAAINQQHSVTPLPINLLLQHDANPNIPDDRGRTPLMSATVSEFHEAVQILIAAGADVNAHEKNSGMRPLHFAVMRDQIQDVQALLAAHADPNAADPNTGATPLHAAAMEAFWRAHDV
;
A
#
# COMPACT_ATOMS: atom_id res chain seq x y z
N LEU A 1 16.17 -11.23 -10.18
CA LEU A 1 15.39 -11.29 -8.93
C LEU A 1 16.33 -11.32 -7.72
N THR A 2 16.16 -10.44 -6.73
CA THR A 2 17.06 -10.37 -5.56
C THR A 2 16.70 -11.40 -4.47
N PRO A 3 17.68 -11.87 -3.66
CA PRO A 3 17.42 -12.85 -2.60
C PRO A 3 16.43 -12.36 -1.54
N ILE A 4 16.51 -11.08 -1.15
CA ILE A 4 15.61 -10.49 -0.15
C ILE A 4 14.17 -10.44 -0.66
N TYR A 5 13.96 -10.06 -1.92
CA TYR A 5 12.63 -10.02 -2.52
C TYR A 5 11.96 -11.40 -2.51
N MET A 6 12.70 -12.46 -2.87
CA MET A 6 12.17 -13.83 -2.82
C MET A 6 11.90 -14.33 -1.41
N ALA A 7 12.70 -13.91 -0.42
CA ALA A 7 12.44 -14.22 0.97
C ALA A 7 11.14 -13.54 1.45
N VAL A 8 10.93 -12.28 1.05
CA VAL A 8 9.69 -11.53 1.35
C VAL A 8 8.47 -12.16 0.68
N LEU A 9 8.53 -12.43 -0.62
CA LEU A 9 7.42 -13.06 -1.36
C LEU A 9 6.98 -14.39 -0.74
N ARG A 10 7.90 -15.13 -0.13
CA ARG A 10 7.63 -16.44 0.49
C ARG A 10 7.36 -16.36 1.99
N GLY A 11 7.31 -15.17 2.58
CA GLY A 11 7.09 -14.99 4.02
C GLY A 11 8.20 -15.59 4.90
N HIS A 12 9.42 -15.76 4.38
CA HIS A 12 10.53 -16.38 5.11
C HIS A 12 11.23 -15.35 6.03
N GLU A 13 10.59 -14.98 7.14
CA GLU A 13 11.05 -13.94 8.07
C GLU A 13 12.51 -14.08 8.51
N ALA A 14 12.92 -15.25 9.01
CA ALA A 14 14.30 -15.49 9.43
C ALA A 14 15.33 -15.30 8.30
N LYS A 15 14.95 -15.55 7.04
CA LYS A 15 15.83 -15.28 5.89
C LYS A 15 15.87 -13.79 5.56
N VAL A 16 14.75 -13.08 5.69
CA VAL A 16 14.71 -11.62 5.53
C VAL A 16 15.63 -10.96 6.56
N GLU A 17 15.48 -11.30 7.84
CA GLU A 17 16.33 -10.79 8.93
C GLU A 17 17.82 -11.14 8.72
N SER A 18 18.14 -12.38 8.35
CA SER A 18 19.53 -12.77 8.07
C SER A 18 20.15 -12.03 6.88
N LEU A 19 19.35 -11.66 5.88
CA LEU A 19 19.83 -10.89 4.73
C LEU A 19 20.04 -9.42 5.10
N LEU A 20 19.09 -8.81 5.79
CA LEU A 20 19.17 -7.42 6.24
C LEU A 20 20.35 -7.20 7.20
N SER A 21 20.54 -8.09 8.17
CA SER A 21 21.68 -8.06 9.10
C SER A 21 23.04 -8.23 8.42
N LYS A 22 23.08 -8.80 7.21
CA LYS A 22 24.30 -8.91 6.37
C LYS A 22 24.48 -7.71 5.43
N GLY A 23 23.68 -6.66 5.56
CA GLY A 23 23.76 -5.45 4.75
C GLY A 23 23.04 -5.55 3.40
N ALA A 24 22.06 -6.44 3.26
CA ALA A 24 21.18 -6.38 2.10
C ALA A 24 20.39 -5.05 2.12
N ASP A 25 20.38 -4.35 0.99
CA ASP A 25 19.62 -3.11 0.85
C ASP A 25 18.11 -3.40 0.91
N PRO A 26 17.36 -2.86 1.90
CA PRO A 26 15.92 -3.06 2.06
C PRO A 26 15.09 -2.38 0.95
N ASN A 27 15.66 -1.42 0.23
CA ASN A 27 15.01 -0.59 -0.78
C ASN A 27 15.27 -1.08 -2.20
N TRP A 28 16.30 -1.91 -2.38
CA TRP A 28 16.72 -2.34 -3.70
C TRP A 28 15.69 -3.24 -4.37
N SER A 29 15.22 -2.82 -5.55
CA SER A 29 14.42 -3.64 -6.45
C SER A 29 15.14 -3.91 -7.77
N ARG A 30 15.34 -5.19 -8.08
CA ARG A 30 15.50 -5.70 -9.45
C ARG A 30 14.41 -6.74 -9.76
N ALA A 31 13.29 -6.60 -9.06
CA ALA A 31 12.09 -7.39 -9.30
C ALA A 31 11.40 -6.89 -10.57
N GLU A 32 10.47 -7.68 -11.08
CA GLU A 32 9.61 -7.19 -12.16
C GLU A 32 8.81 -5.97 -11.66
N HIS A 33 8.67 -4.96 -12.52
CA HIS A 33 7.89 -3.76 -12.26
C HIS A 33 8.41 -2.82 -11.16
N GLY A 34 9.68 -2.92 -10.74
CA GLY A 34 10.27 -1.98 -9.78
C GLY A 34 9.75 -2.10 -8.34
N ILE A 35 9.02 -3.18 -8.02
CA ILE A 35 8.42 -3.40 -6.70
C ILE A 35 9.52 -3.60 -5.65
N THR A 36 9.55 -2.77 -4.60
CA THR A 36 10.47 -2.92 -3.48
C THR A 36 10.11 -4.11 -2.59
N PRO A 37 11.04 -4.61 -1.75
CA PRO A 37 10.69 -5.58 -0.70
C PRO A 37 9.50 -5.13 0.15
N LEU A 38 9.43 -3.85 0.50
CA LEU A 38 8.31 -3.29 1.28
C LEU A 38 6.98 -3.31 0.51
N GLY A 39 7.00 -2.91 -0.76
CA GLY A 39 5.81 -3.02 -1.63
C GLY A 39 5.35 -4.46 -1.82
N ALA A 40 6.28 -5.41 -1.95
CA ALA A 40 5.96 -6.83 -2.06
C ALA A 40 5.34 -7.39 -0.77
N ALA A 41 5.83 -6.96 0.40
CA ALA A 41 5.25 -7.32 1.69
C ALA A 41 3.83 -6.77 1.85
N ALA A 42 3.55 -5.57 1.33
CA ALA A 42 2.22 -4.98 1.33
C ALA A 42 1.20 -5.73 0.45
N ILE A 43 1.65 -6.45 -0.60
CA ILE A 43 0.78 -7.17 -1.53
C ILE A 43 0.44 -8.60 -1.06
N ASN A 44 1.44 -9.37 -0.60
CA ASN A 44 1.33 -10.83 -0.47
C ASN A 44 0.61 -11.34 0.79
N GLN A 45 0.15 -10.43 1.66
CA GLN A 45 -0.39 -10.80 2.97
C GLN A 45 -1.75 -11.49 2.92
N GLN A 46 -2.47 -11.40 1.79
CA GLN A 46 -3.73 -12.14 1.60
C GLN A 46 -3.55 -13.66 1.45
N HIS A 47 -2.35 -14.14 1.10
CA HIS A 47 -2.10 -15.55 0.77
C HIS A 47 -1.03 -16.22 1.64
N SER A 48 -0.44 -15.50 2.60
CA SER A 48 0.63 -16.03 3.45
C SER A 48 0.06 -16.58 4.76
N VAL A 49 0.50 -17.78 5.14
CA VAL A 49 0.18 -18.41 6.44
C VAL A 49 0.91 -17.69 7.60
N THR A 50 2.03 -17.04 7.28
CA THR A 50 2.85 -16.29 8.23
C THR A 50 3.00 -14.86 7.71
N PRO A 51 2.38 -13.87 8.37
CA PRO A 51 2.53 -12.51 7.92
C PRO A 51 3.98 -12.06 8.11
N LEU A 52 4.65 -11.65 7.03
CA LEU A 52 5.94 -11.02 7.18
C LEU A 52 5.70 -9.64 7.83
N PRO A 53 6.30 -9.34 8.98
CA PRO A 53 6.11 -8.04 9.59
C PRO A 53 6.70 -6.99 8.64
N ILE A 54 5.85 -6.13 8.08
CA ILE A 54 6.26 -4.89 7.41
C ILE A 54 7.21 -4.11 8.33
N ASN A 55 6.99 -4.21 9.63
CA ASN A 55 7.86 -3.71 10.69
C ASN A 55 9.32 -4.17 10.58
N LEU A 56 9.61 -5.41 10.18
CA LEU A 56 10.98 -5.89 10.05
C LEU A 56 11.74 -5.12 8.96
N LEU A 57 11.09 -4.86 7.83
CA LEU A 57 11.68 -4.08 6.74
C LEU A 57 11.85 -2.61 7.16
N LEU A 58 10.83 -2.03 7.81
CA LEU A 58 10.88 -0.65 8.31
C LEU A 58 11.96 -0.44 9.39
N GLN A 59 12.16 -1.42 10.28
CA GLN A 59 13.23 -1.41 11.29
C GLN A 59 14.64 -1.39 10.69
N HIS A 60 14.76 -1.83 9.44
CA HIS A 60 16.00 -1.83 8.67
C HIS A 60 16.02 -0.71 7.62
N ASP A 61 15.33 0.40 7.85
CA ASP A 61 15.35 1.60 6.98
C ASP A 61 14.74 1.40 5.58
N ALA A 62 13.77 0.49 5.44
CA ALA A 62 12.94 0.45 4.23
C ALA A 62 12.13 1.75 4.10
N ASN A 63 12.21 2.41 2.95
CA ASN A 63 11.51 3.64 2.66
C ASN A 63 10.08 3.34 2.18
N PRO A 64 9.04 3.79 2.91
CA PRO A 64 7.63 3.54 2.59
C PRO A 64 7.13 4.31 1.36
N ASN A 65 7.95 5.16 0.76
CA ASN A 65 7.57 6.07 -0.32
C ASN A 65 8.21 5.74 -1.67
N ILE A 66 8.98 4.66 -1.80
CA ILE A 66 9.55 4.27 -3.09
C ILE A 66 8.45 3.65 -3.97
N PRO A 67 8.07 4.30 -5.10
CA PRO A 67 7.03 3.77 -5.96
C PRO A 67 7.57 2.67 -6.87
N ASP A 68 6.67 1.78 -7.29
CA ASP A 68 6.91 0.83 -8.39
C ASP A 68 6.98 1.56 -9.76
N ASP A 69 7.20 0.81 -10.84
CA ASP A 69 7.32 1.37 -12.19
C ASP A 69 6.05 2.11 -12.64
N ARG A 70 4.88 1.72 -12.11
CA ARG A 70 3.57 2.37 -12.37
C ARG A 70 3.34 3.59 -11.48
N GLY A 71 4.22 3.86 -10.52
CA GLY A 71 4.04 4.96 -9.57
C GLY A 71 3.31 4.54 -8.29
N ARG A 72 3.02 3.26 -8.09
CA ARG A 72 2.29 2.81 -6.90
C ARG A 72 3.24 2.70 -5.73
N THR A 73 2.93 3.40 -4.64
CA THR A 73 3.67 3.30 -3.39
C THR A 73 3.25 2.04 -2.61
N PRO A 74 4.08 1.55 -1.66
CA PRO A 74 3.69 0.49 -0.73
C PRO A 74 2.33 0.72 -0.06
N LEU A 75 2.00 1.97 0.29
CA LEU A 75 0.70 2.32 0.85
C LEU A 75 -0.46 2.03 -0.12
N MET A 76 -0.34 2.43 -1.39
CA MET A 76 -1.35 2.10 -2.40
C MET A 76 -1.49 0.59 -2.58
N SER A 77 -0.38 -0.15 -2.57
CA SER A 77 -0.41 -1.61 -2.64
C SER A 77 -1.15 -2.23 -1.45
N ALA A 78 -0.91 -1.76 -0.22
CA ALA A 78 -1.60 -2.22 0.98
C ALA A 78 -3.12 -1.97 0.91
N THR A 79 -3.52 -0.77 0.45
CA THR A 79 -4.93 -0.42 0.25
C THR A 79 -5.58 -1.34 -0.79
N VAL A 80 -4.92 -1.60 -1.92
CA VAL A 80 -5.48 -2.50 -2.95
C VAL A 80 -5.61 -3.95 -2.44
N SER A 81 -4.72 -4.39 -1.56
CA SER A 81 -4.68 -5.74 -0.99
C SER A 81 -5.52 -5.94 0.29
N GLU A 82 -6.39 -4.99 0.68
CA GLU A 82 -7.25 -5.10 1.88
C GLU A 82 -6.48 -5.38 3.18
N PHE A 83 -5.19 -5.07 3.23
CA PHE A 83 -4.38 -5.34 4.40
C PHE A 83 -4.38 -4.12 5.33
N HIS A 84 -5.50 -3.91 6.03
CA HIS A 84 -5.75 -2.71 6.85
C HIS A 84 -4.64 -2.42 7.87
N GLU A 85 -4.06 -3.46 8.47
CA GLU A 85 -2.94 -3.29 9.40
C GLU A 85 -1.70 -2.70 8.72
N ALA A 86 -1.39 -3.11 7.47
CA ALA A 86 -0.31 -2.50 6.70
C ALA A 86 -0.56 -1.03 6.40
N VAL A 87 -1.80 -0.65 6.11
CA VAL A 87 -2.15 0.76 5.87
C VAL A 87 -1.79 1.59 7.11
N GLN A 88 -2.19 1.13 8.30
CA GLN A 88 -1.85 1.79 9.56
C GLN A 88 -0.33 1.87 9.81
N ILE A 89 0.38 0.74 9.63
CA ILE A 89 1.83 0.66 9.84
C ILE A 89 2.57 1.60 8.87
N LEU A 90 2.20 1.60 7.59
CA LEU A 90 2.85 2.42 6.58
C LEU A 90 2.58 3.91 6.80
N ILE A 91 1.35 4.29 7.17
CA ILE A 91 1.04 5.67 7.59
C ILE A 91 1.91 6.08 8.78
N ALA A 92 1.98 5.24 9.82
CA ALA A 92 2.82 5.50 11.00
C ALA A 92 4.32 5.61 10.65
N ALA A 93 4.76 4.92 9.60
CA ALA A 93 6.13 4.99 9.09
C ALA A 93 6.41 6.22 8.20
N GLY A 94 5.42 7.11 7.99
CA GLY A 94 5.57 8.31 7.17
C GLY A 94 5.35 8.08 5.67
N ALA A 95 4.49 7.12 5.31
CA ALA A 95 4.03 7.01 3.94
C ALA A 95 3.26 8.27 3.49
N ASP A 96 3.50 8.73 2.27
CA ASP A 96 2.80 9.83 1.65
C ASP A 96 1.39 9.38 1.24
N VAL A 97 0.42 9.78 2.07
CA VAL A 97 -1.01 9.50 1.87
C VAL A 97 -1.61 10.20 0.65
N ASN A 98 -0.90 11.18 0.08
CA ASN A 98 -1.30 11.97 -1.08
C ASN A 98 -0.49 11.64 -2.35
N ALA A 99 0.38 10.62 -2.29
CA ALA A 99 1.06 10.10 -3.46
C ALA A 99 0.06 9.73 -4.57
N HIS A 100 0.49 9.82 -5.83
CA HIS A 100 -0.35 9.52 -6.98
C HIS A 100 0.32 8.50 -7.91
N GLU A 101 -0.46 7.52 -8.38
CA GLU A 101 -0.01 6.58 -9.41
C GLU A 101 0.25 7.34 -10.72
N LYS A 102 1.33 7.02 -11.46
CA LYS A 102 1.70 7.77 -12.67
C LYS A 102 0.67 7.69 -13.77
N ASN A 103 0.03 6.53 -13.93
CA ASN A 103 -0.83 6.25 -15.08
C ASN A 103 -2.25 6.77 -14.90
N SER A 104 -2.85 6.48 -13.73
CA SER A 104 -4.23 6.87 -13.43
C SER A 104 -4.32 8.19 -12.67
N GLY A 105 -3.21 8.62 -12.03
CA GLY A 105 -3.18 9.70 -11.04
C GLY A 105 -4.00 9.42 -9.77
N MET A 106 -4.46 8.17 -9.58
CA MET A 106 -5.17 7.75 -8.38
C MET A 106 -4.26 7.82 -7.15
N ARG A 107 -4.89 8.05 -6.00
CA ARG A 107 -4.25 8.21 -4.69
C ARG A 107 -4.71 7.09 -3.75
N PRO A 108 -4.02 6.82 -2.63
CA PRO A 108 -4.48 5.83 -1.64
C PRO A 108 -5.96 5.98 -1.28
N LEU A 109 -6.45 7.20 -1.06
CA LEU A 109 -7.85 7.45 -0.70
C LEU A 109 -8.85 7.06 -1.81
N HIS A 110 -8.47 7.21 -3.09
CA HIS A 110 -9.30 6.75 -4.21
C HIS A 110 -9.46 5.23 -4.19
N PHE A 111 -8.34 4.50 -4.01
CA PHE A 111 -8.36 3.04 -3.91
C PHE A 111 -9.20 2.55 -2.72
N ALA A 112 -9.07 3.19 -1.55
CA ALA A 112 -9.82 2.81 -0.34
C ALA A 112 -11.34 2.98 -0.54
N VAL A 113 -11.77 4.09 -1.14
CA VAL A 113 -13.19 4.34 -1.39
C VAL A 113 -13.76 3.40 -2.46
N MET A 114 -13.05 3.20 -3.57
CA MET A 114 -13.49 2.29 -4.65
C MET A 114 -13.61 0.82 -4.21
N ARG A 115 -12.94 0.44 -3.13
CA ARG A 115 -12.99 -0.90 -2.53
C ARG A 115 -13.87 -0.98 -1.29
N ASP A 116 -14.59 0.10 -0.94
CA ASP A 116 -15.46 0.21 0.24
C ASP A 116 -14.72 -0.12 1.57
N GLN A 117 -13.44 0.23 1.66
CA GLN A 117 -12.60 -0.04 2.82
C GLN A 117 -12.72 1.08 3.85
N ILE A 118 -13.83 1.12 4.58
CA ILE A 118 -14.14 2.20 5.52
C ILE A 118 -13.02 2.46 6.55
N GLN A 119 -12.36 1.40 7.03
CA GLN A 119 -11.25 1.52 7.98
C GLN A 119 -10.04 2.25 7.36
N ASP A 120 -9.68 1.92 6.12
CA ASP A 120 -8.57 2.55 5.41
C ASP A 120 -8.92 3.99 5.02
N VAL A 121 -10.17 4.27 4.63
CA VAL A 121 -10.67 5.63 4.41
C VAL A 121 -10.51 6.47 5.67
N GLN A 122 -10.96 5.97 6.82
CA GLN A 122 -10.81 6.68 8.10
C GLN A 122 -9.34 6.91 8.46
N ALA A 123 -8.49 5.91 8.28
CA ALA A 123 -7.05 6.00 8.53
C ALA A 123 -6.37 7.08 7.68
N LEU A 124 -6.64 7.07 6.38
CA LEU A 124 -6.08 8.00 5.41
C LEU A 124 -6.56 9.43 5.68
N LEU A 125 -7.84 9.64 5.99
CA LEU A 125 -8.38 10.95 6.35
C LEU A 125 -7.79 11.47 7.67
N ALA A 126 -7.66 10.60 8.67
CA ALA A 126 -7.00 10.95 9.93
C ALA A 126 -5.52 11.35 9.72
N ALA A 127 -4.87 10.77 8.70
CA ALA A 127 -3.52 11.09 8.27
C ALA A 127 -3.43 12.26 7.27
N HIS A 128 -4.50 13.05 7.10
CA HIS A 128 -4.56 14.22 6.22
C HIS A 128 -4.47 13.91 4.71
N ALA A 129 -4.99 12.77 4.26
CA ALA A 129 -5.28 12.56 2.84
C ALA A 129 -6.30 13.59 2.34
N ASP A 130 -6.08 14.14 1.16
CA ASP A 130 -6.95 15.15 0.56
C ASP A 130 -8.29 14.54 0.11
N PRO A 131 -9.41 14.85 0.78
CA PRO A 131 -10.72 14.29 0.42
C PRO A 131 -11.31 14.88 -0.87
N ASN A 132 -10.73 15.98 -1.37
CA ASN A 132 -11.19 16.71 -2.55
C ASN A 132 -10.32 16.43 -3.78
N ALA A 133 -9.29 15.60 -3.65
CA ALA A 133 -8.52 15.15 -4.80
C ALA A 133 -9.49 14.48 -5.77
N ALA A 134 -9.60 15.03 -6.98
CA ALA A 134 -10.45 14.43 -8.01
C ALA A 134 -9.72 13.25 -8.63
N ASP A 135 -10.45 12.15 -8.83
CA ASP A 135 -10.01 11.02 -9.63
C ASP A 135 -9.70 11.55 -11.04
N PRO A 136 -8.48 11.39 -11.55
CA PRO A 136 -8.09 12.06 -12.79
C PRO A 136 -8.79 11.53 -14.05
N ASN A 137 -9.40 10.35 -13.98
CA ASN A 137 -10.08 9.73 -15.13
C ASN A 137 -11.58 10.06 -15.15
N THR A 138 -12.19 10.23 -13.98
CA THR A 138 -13.64 10.42 -13.83
C THR A 138 -14.02 11.81 -13.32
N GLY A 139 -13.08 12.56 -12.75
CA GLY A 139 -13.33 13.79 -12.02
C GLY A 139 -14.05 13.57 -10.67
N ALA A 140 -14.30 12.32 -10.29
CA ALA A 140 -15.01 11.98 -9.06
C ALA A 140 -14.07 12.19 -7.86
N THR A 141 -14.51 12.92 -6.84
CA THR A 141 -13.78 12.98 -5.58
C THR A 141 -14.07 11.71 -4.77
N PRO A 142 -13.22 11.36 -3.78
CA PRO A 142 -13.56 10.39 -2.74
C PRO A 142 -14.97 10.62 -2.17
N LEU A 143 -15.40 11.88 -2.02
CA LEU A 143 -16.75 12.22 -1.56
C LEU A 143 -17.83 11.86 -2.59
N HIS A 144 -17.61 12.09 -3.89
CA HIS A 144 -18.55 11.66 -4.93
C HIS A 144 -18.74 10.14 -4.94
N ALA A 145 -17.65 9.38 -4.82
CA ALA A 145 -17.71 7.92 -4.79
C ALA A 145 -18.41 7.40 -3.52
N ALA A 146 -18.11 7.97 -2.34
CA ALA A 146 -18.81 7.62 -1.10
C ALA A 146 -20.32 7.95 -1.13
N ALA A 147 -20.70 9.08 -1.72
CA ALA A 147 -22.10 9.46 -1.89
C ALA A 147 -22.85 8.55 -2.86
N MET A 148 -22.20 8.12 -3.95
CA MET A 148 -22.76 7.18 -4.92
C MET A 148 -23.01 5.80 -4.30
N GLU A 149 -22.05 5.27 -3.53
CA GLU A 149 -22.22 4.01 -2.80
C GLU A 149 -23.35 4.08 -1.75
N ALA A 150 -23.45 5.18 -1.00
CA ALA A 150 -24.54 5.39 -0.05
C ALA A 150 -25.91 5.41 -0.74
N PHE A 151 -25.98 6.01 -1.94
CA PHE A 151 -27.19 6.02 -2.76
C PHE A 151 -27.57 4.60 -3.21
N TRP A 152 -26.64 3.81 -3.75
CA TRP A 152 -26.92 2.43 -4.17
C TRP A 152 -27.36 1.55 -3.00
N ARG A 153 -26.68 1.65 -1.85
CA ARG A 153 -27.08 0.96 -0.61
C ARG A 153 -28.47 1.32 -0.09
N ALA A 154 -28.93 2.56 -0.34
CA ALA A 154 -30.25 3.00 0.06
C ALA A 154 -31.37 2.53 -0.89
N HIS A 155 -31.02 2.06 -2.09
CA HIS A 155 -31.96 1.70 -3.15
C HIS A 155 -31.96 0.19 -3.50
N ASP A 156 -31.01 -0.60 -2.99
CA ASP A 156 -31.11 -2.06 -2.96
C ASP A 156 -31.85 -2.54 -1.71
N VAL A 157 -33.15 -2.83 -1.88
CA VAL A 157 -34.03 -3.61 -0.96
C VAL A 157 -34.87 -4.60 -1.76
#